data_AF-A0A7V9RJT7-F1
#
_entry.id   AF-A0A7V9RJT7-F1
#
_cell.length_a   1.000
_cell.length_b   1.000
_cell.length_c   1.000
_cell.angle_alpha   90.00
_cell.angle_beta   90.00
_cell.angle_gamma   90.00
#
_symmetry.space_group_name_H-M   'P 1'
#
loop_
_entity.id
_entity.type
_entity.pdbx_description
1 polymer ?
#
loop_
_entity_poly.entity_id
_entity_poly.type
_entity_poly.pdbx_seq_one_letter_code
_entity_poly.pdbx_strand_id
1 'polypeptide(L)' 'ASGDLLGELAEPIGMSDYEVIRIAHEIGLRGLTGMSFICIPPGSAVIYRVIVYVITYLMAGLAMRKQNALKTG' A
#
# COMPACT_ATOMS: atom_id res chain seq x y z
N ALA A 1 8.53 -16.35 -20.77
CA ALA A 1 9.15 -17.60 -20.27
C ALA A 1 8.15 -18.29 -19.36
N SER A 2 8.14 -19.62 -19.34
CA SER A 2 7.33 -20.44 -18.44
C SER A 2 7.70 -20.17 -16.98
N GLY A 3 7.07 -19.16 -16.41
CA GLY A 3 7.24 -18.67 -15.03
C GLY A 3 6.06 -17.78 -14.64
N ASP A 4 4.95 -18.00 -15.33
CA ASP A 4 3.78 -17.17 -15.31
C ASP A 4 2.58 -17.99 -14.89
N LEU A 5 2.45 -18.16 -13.58
CA LEU A 5 1.30 -18.85 -13.00
C LEU A 5 0.05 -17.96 -13.01
N LEU A 6 0.19 -16.65 -13.22
CA LEU A 6 -0.87 -15.64 -13.18
C LEU A 6 -0.59 -14.49 -14.17
N GLY A 7 -0.42 -14.82 -15.46
CA GLY A 7 -0.03 -13.85 -16.52
C GLY A 7 -0.88 -12.65 -16.72
N GLU A 8 -2.06 -12.75 -16.15
CA GLU A 8 -2.95 -11.67 -15.86
C GLU A 8 -3.12 -11.66 -14.35
N LEU A 9 -2.26 -10.93 -13.64
CA LEU A 9 -2.39 -10.63 -12.21
C LEU A 9 -3.52 -9.62 -11.96
N ALA A 10 -4.64 -9.80 -12.65
CA ALA A 10 -5.90 -9.19 -12.31
C ALA A 10 -6.79 -10.34 -11.87
N GLU A 11 -6.95 -10.50 -10.55
CA GLU A 11 -8.17 -11.14 -10.11
C GLU A 11 -9.34 -10.42 -10.82
N PRO A 12 -10.32 -11.16 -11.37
CA PRO A 12 -11.36 -10.57 -12.22
C PRO A 12 -12.12 -9.43 -11.50
N ILE A 13 -12.04 -9.41 -10.16
CA ILE A 13 -12.46 -8.33 -9.30
C ILE A 13 -11.32 -8.06 -8.31
N GLY A 14 -10.76 -6.86 -8.33
CA GLY A 14 -9.69 -6.44 -7.43
C GLY A 14 -9.74 -4.95 -7.17
N MET A 15 -8.96 -4.49 -6.19
CA MET A 15 -8.77 -3.06 -5.94
C MET A 15 -7.83 -2.48 -6.99
N SER A 16 -8.17 -1.29 -7.48
CA SER A 16 -7.23 -0.48 -8.28
C SER A 16 -6.05 0.00 -7.43
N ASP A 17 -4.92 0.30 -8.07
CA ASP A 17 -3.74 0.89 -7.40
C ASP A 17 -4.11 2.10 -6.54
N TYR A 18 -5.01 2.96 -7.04
CA TYR A 18 -5.48 4.14 -6.32
C TYR A 18 -6.22 3.76 -5.03
N GLU A 19 -7.13 2.78 -5.07
CA GLU A 19 -7.88 2.35 -3.88
C GLU A 19 -6.94 1.76 -2.82
N VAL A 20 -5.98 0.93 -3.24
CA VAL A 20 -4.97 0.35 -2.34
C VAL A 20 -4.15 1.45 -1.67
N ILE A 21 -3.66 2.43 -2.44
CA ILE A 21 -2.90 3.57 -1.93
C ILE A 21 -3.76 4.43 -1.00
N ARG A 22 -5.03 4.66 -1.34
CA ARG A 22 -5.96 5.45 -0.53
C ARG A 22 -6.21 4.79 0.82
N ILE A 23 -6.42 3.47 0.83
CA ILE A 23 -6.59 2.68 2.05
C ILE A 23 -5.33 2.77 2.91
N ALA A 24 -4.13 2.67 2.33
CA ALA A 24 -2.87 2.82 3.06
C ALA A 24 -2.78 4.18 3.78
N HIS A 25 -3.12 5.27 3.10
CA HIS A 25 -3.18 6.61 3.71
C HIS A 25 -4.18 6.67 4.88
N GLU A 26 -5.39 6.12 4.69
CA GLU A 26 -6.43 6.08 5.73
C GLU A 26 -6.00 5.25 6.95
N ILE A 27 -5.32 4.12 6.75
CA ILE A 27 -4.72 3.34 7.84
C ILE A 27 -3.70 4.19 8.59
N GLY A 28 -2.83 4.93 7.89
CA GLY A 28 -1.83 5.80 8.51
C GLY A 28 -2.44 6.88 9.41
N LEU A 29 -3.55 7.49 8.97
CA LEU A 29 -4.28 8.50 9.77
C LEU A 29 -4.84 7.93 11.08
N ARG A 30 -5.17 6.62 11.13
CA ARG A 30 -5.69 5.92 12.31
C ARG A 30 -4.58 5.31 13.17
N GLY A 31 -3.43 5.03 12.55
CA GLY A 31 -2.30 4.36 13.17
C GLY A 31 -2.37 2.85 13.01
N LEU A 32 -1.19 2.21 13.06
CA LEU A 32 -1.06 0.76 13.08
C LEU A 32 0.20 0.34 13.85
N THR A 33 0.30 -0.95 14.17
CA THR A 33 1.50 -1.53 14.81
C THR A 33 2.44 -2.20 13.81
N GLY A 34 1.92 -2.76 12.70
CA GLY A 34 2.74 -3.40 11.67
C GLY A 34 1.93 -3.82 10.44
N MET A 35 2.57 -3.80 9.26
CA MET A 35 1.96 -4.16 7.97
C MET A 35 2.93 -5.05 7.20
N SER A 36 2.38 -6.05 6.51
CA SER A 36 3.13 -7.00 5.68
C SER A 36 2.58 -7.01 4.26
N PHE A 37 3.47 -7.18 3.29
CA PHE A 37 3.12 -7.46 1.90
C PHE A 37 3.27 -8.96 1.67
N ILE A 38 2.20 -9.61 1.23
CA ILE A 38 2.16 -11.06 0.99
C ILE A 38 1.85 -11.34 -0.47
N CYS A 39 2.28 -12.51 -0.95
CA CYS A 39 2.00 -12.95 -2.33
C CYS A 39 2.50 -11.97 -3.40
N ILE A 40 3.69 -11.38 -3.20
CA ILE A 40 4.27 -10.45 -4.17
C ILE A 40 4.94 -11.24 -5.30
N PRO A 41 4.51 -11.08 -6.56
CA PRO A 41 5.09 -11.78 -7.69
C PRO A 41 6.54 -11.33 -7.91
N PRO A 42 7.51 -12.27 -8.00
CA PRO A 42 8.91 -11.91 -8.22
C PRO A 42 9.08 -11.25 -9.58
N GLY A 43 9.88 -10.18 -9.62
CA GLY A 43 10.21 -9.48 -10.87
C GLY A 43 9.13 -8.53 -11.41
N SER A 44 7.97 -8.37 -10.75
CA SER A 44 6.93 -7.44 -11.22
C SER A 44 7.22 -5.98 -10.83
N ALA A 45 7.86 -5.24 -11.73
CA ALA A 45 8.19 -3.83 -11.52
C ALA A 45 6.97 -2.95 -11.18
N VAL A 46 5.80 -3.28 -11.76
CA VAL A 46 4.54 -2.57 -11.49
C VAL A 46 4.12 -2.75 -10.03
N ILE A 47 4.12 -3.98 -9.52
CA ILE A 47 3.72 -4.26 -8.14
C ILE A 47 4.71 -3.63 -7.15
N TYR A 48 6.02 -3.70 -7.42
CA TYR A 48 7.01 -3.02 -6.57
C TYR A 48 6.78 -1.51 -6.51
N ARG A 49 6.41 -0.87 -7.62
CA ARG A 49 6.05 0.56 -7.65
C ARG A 49 4.83 0.85 -6.77
N VAL A 50 3.78 0.02 -6.85
CA VAL A 50 2.58 0.17 -6.03
C VAL A 50 2.91 0.02 -4.54
N ILE A 51 3.75 -0.96 -4.17
CA ILE A 51 4.24 -1.14 -2.79
C ILE A 51 4.94 0.11 -2.27
N VAL A 52 5.82 0.72 -3.08
CA VAL A 52 6.50 1.97 -2.70
C VAL A 52 5.47 3.06 -2.41
N TYR A 53 4.47 3.25 -3.28
CA TYR A 53 3.40 4.22 -3.04
C TYR A 53 2.56 3.89 -1.81
N VAL A 54 2.22 2.62 -1.55
CA VAL A 54 1.55 2.20 -0.31
C VAL A 54 2.34 2.66 0.91
N ILE A 55 3.65 2.42 0.94
CA ILE A 55 4.52 2.84 2.04
C ILE A 55 4.55 4.38 2.15
N THR A 56 4.72 5.10 1.03
CA THR A 56 4.75 6.57 1.02
C THR A 56 3.48 7.17 1.60
N TYR A 57 2.31 6.73 1.14
CA TYR A 57 1.02 7.27 1.57
C TYR A 57 0.64 6.81 2.98
N LEU A 58 1.04 5.60 3.38
CA LEU A 58 0.92 5.17 4.77
C LEU A 58 1.73 6.08 5.71
N MET A 59 2.99 6.36 5.37
CA MET A 59 3.84 7.27 6.15
C MET A 59 3.29 8.68 6.19
N ALA A 60 2.74 9.19 5.07
CA ALA A 60 2.09 10.50 5.04
C ALA A 60 0.93 10.57 6.05
N GLY A 61 0.07 9.55 6.09
CA GLY A 61 -1.02 9.47 7.07
C GLY A 61 -0.53 9.44 8.51
N LEU A 62 0.52 8.65 8.79
CA LEU A 62 1.15 8.59 10.12
C LEU A 62 1.76 9.93 10.54
N ALA A 63 2.43 10.62 9.62
CA ALA A 63 3.04 11.94 9.86
C ALA A 63 1.97 12.99 10.15
N MET A 64 0.89 13.03 9.36
CA MET A 64 -0.25 13.92 9.59
C MET A 64 -0.92 13.65 10.94
N ARG A 65 -1.13 12.37 11.29
CA ARG A 65 -1.65 11.98 12.60
C ARG A 65 -0.79 12.53 13.73
N LYS A 66 0.54 12.35 13.64
CA LYS A 66 1.49 12.89 14.63
C LYS A 66 1.45 14.41 14.71
N GLN A 67 1.40 15.09 13.57
CA GLN A 67 1.32 16.56 13.52
C GLN A 67 0.02 17.07 14.16
N ASN A 68 -1.11 16.39 13.94
CA ASN A 68 -2.39 16.77 14.54
C ASN A 68 -2.38 16.57 16.06
N ALA A 69 -1.81 15.47 16.55
CA ALA A 69 -1.66 15.22 17.98
C ALA A 69 -0.81 16.31 18.67
N LEU A 70 0.23 16.82 18.01
CA LEU A 70 1.08 17.91 18.52
C LEU A 70 0.37 19.27 18.54
N LYS A 71 -0.67 19.49 17.73
CA LYS A 71 -1.43 20.75 17.71
C LYS A 71 -2.51 20.82 18.80
N THR A 72 -2.92 19.67 19.33
CA THR A 72 -4.03 19.56 20.28
C THR A 72 -3.57 19.41 21.74
N GLY A 73 -2.27 19.29 21.99
CA GLY A 73 -1.66 19.24 23.32
C GLY A 73 -0.92 20.53 23.62
#